data_AF-B4CVQ1-F1
#
_entry.id   AF-B4CVQ1-F1
#
_cell.length_a   1.000
_cell.length_b   1.000
_cell.length_c   1.000
_cell.angle_alpha   90.00
_cell.angle_beta   90.00
_cell.angle_gamma   90.00
#
_symmetry.space_group_name_H-M   'P 1'
#
loop_
_entity.id
_entity.type
_entity.pdbx_description
1 polymer ?
#
loop_
_entity_poly.entity_id
_entity_poly.type
_entity_poly.pdbx_seq_one_letter_code
_entity_poly.pdbx_strand_id
1 'polypeptide(L)'
;MEFAVDWHRCRFSMDGMRLTIAALPLVISVGFQAASFAAPPLPKIEITEIRAPASTEIIVQHGSNLRTVAAEAYGHQEFSRFVGQLNGIAVPERLRAGATLKTPSLPTAFRDAGLEPRYQPGINALAKAWQDLQVVLPQYAEVRNASGLRDGQSFPISPDLRAKLVKCADLMDAAIGLLQHPSNEHSVPQATIGQFEGAAASLRQLSTGTIGSRDYDVFMIQKRIGLGFYYALIWTQQREQ
;
A
#
# COMPACT_ATOMS: atom_id res chain seq x y z
N MET A 1 1.75 7.08 -43.18
CA MET A 1 0.99 5.82 -43.18
C MET A 1 0.08 5.86 -41.97
N GLU A 2 -1.19 6.12 -42.23
CA GLU A 2 -2.22 6.40 -41.23
C GLU A 2 -3.16 5.19 -41.22
N PHE A 3 -3.24 4.48 -40.10
CA PHE A 3 -4.15 3.34 -39.94
C PHE A 3 -5.40 3.81 -39.22
N ALA A 4 -6.48 4.00 -39.99
CA ALA A 4 -7.83 4.15 -39.45
C ALA A 4 -8.43 2.76 -39.23
N VAL A 5 -8.88 2.46 -38.00
CA VAL A 5 -9.59 1.23 -37.66
C VAL A 5 -11.08 1.55 -37.57
N ASP A 6 -11.86 0.95 -38.47
CA ASP A 6 -13.32 1.09 -38.55
C ASP A 6 -14.00 0.06 -37.62
N TRP A 7 -14.76 0.55 -36.64
CA TRP A 7 -15.38 -0.23 -35.56
C TRP A 7 -16.84 -0.62 -35.83
N HIS A 8 -17.39 -0.40 -37.03
CA HIS A 8 -18.84 -0.49 -37.26
C HIS A 8 -19.42 -1.81 -37.81
N ARG A 9 -18.77 -2.97 -37.66
CA ARG A 9 -19.37 -4.27 -38.08
C ARG A 9 -19.21 -5.42 -37.09
N CYS A 10 -20.01 -5.41 -36.04
CA CYS A 10 -20.48 -6.64 -35.39
C CYS A 10 -22.00 -6.60 -35.23
N ARG A 11 -22.73 -7.10 -36.24
CA ARG A 11 -24.14 -7.50 -36.06
C ARG A 11 -24.15 -8.92 -35.52
N PHE A 12 -24.49 -9.09 -34.24
CA PHE A 12 -24.87 -10.39 -33.70
C PHE A 12 -26.31 -10.70 -34.14
N SER A 13 -26.48 -11.79 -34.88
CA SER A 13 -27.78 -12.38 -35.20
C SER A 13 -28.15 -13.34 -34.07
N MET A 14 -29.31 -13.11 -33.44
CA MET A 14 -29.90 -13.99 -32.43
C MET A 14 -31.15 -14.62 -33.04
N ASP A 15 -30.99 -15.75 -33.72
CA ASP A 15 -32.12 -16.62 -34.05
C ASP A 15 -31.74 -18.06 -33.71
N GLY A 16 -32.49 -18.67 -32.77
CA GLY A 16 -32.66 -20.12 -32.73
C GLY A 16 -31.89 -20.93 -31.69
N MET A 17 -31.59 -20.42 -30.49
CA MET A 17 -31.07 -21.27 -29.40
C MET A 17 -32.15 -21.57 -28.35
N ARG A 18 -32.78 -22.75 -28.46
CA ARG A 18 -33.59 -23.33 -27.38
C ARG A 18 -32.65 -23.81 -26.27
N LEU A 19 -32.52 -23.00 -25.21
CA LEU A 19 -31.78 -23.37 -24.00
C LEU A 19 -32.60 -24.37 -23.18
N THR A 20 -32.12 -25.61 -23.06
CA THR A 20 -32.63 -26.56 -22.09
C THR A 20 -32.04 -26.19 -20.73
N ILE A 21 -32.86 -25.64 -19.83
CA ILE A 21 -32.45 -25.30 -18.45
C ILE A 21 -32.32 -26.62 -17.68
N ALA A 22 -31.09 -27.14 -17.59
CA ALA A 22 -30.78 -28.21 -16.66
C ALA A 22 -30.87 -27.67 -15.22
N ALA A 23 -31.64 -28.35 -14.38
CA ALA A 23 -31.78 -28.02 -12.96
C ALA A 23 -30.41 -28.00 -12.27
N LEU A 24 -29.97 -26.82 -11.83
CA LEU A 24 -28.73 -26.65 -11.08
C LEU A 24 -28.85 -27.32 -9.70
N PRO A 25 -27.81 -28.02 -9.23
CA PRO A 25 -27.80 -28.59 -7.89
C PRO A 25 -27.87 -27.47 -6.84
N LEU A 26 -28.65 -27.72 -5.80
CA LEU A 26 -28.81 -26.89 -4.61
C LEU A 26 -27.42 -26.64 -3.99
N VAL A 27 -26.84 -25.46 -4.23
CA VAL A 27 -25.59 -25.03 -3.59
C VAL A 27 -25.92 -24.74 -2.12
N ILE A 28 -25.55 -25.67 -1.23
CA ILE A 28 -25.60 -25.46 0.20
C ILE A 28 -24.52 -24.42 0.53
N SER A 29 -24.93 -23.15 0.64
CA SER A 29 -24.07 -22.08 1.15
C SER A 29 -23.77 -22.37 2.62
N VAL A 30 -22.63 -23.03 2.87
CA VAL A 30 -22.06 -23.10 4.22
C VAL A 30 -21.67 -21.67 4.58
N GLY A 31 -22.48 -21.02 5.42
CA GLY A 31 -22.20 -19.67 5.90
C GLY A 31 -20.91 -19.68 6.71
N PHE A 32 -19.80 -19.24 6.09
CA PHE A 32 -18.60 -18.90 6.84
C PHE A 32 -18.89 -17.64 7.64
N GLN A 33 -19.26 -17.83 8.91
CA GLN A 33 -19.33 -16.75 9.87
C GLN A 33 -17.90 -16.32 10.16
N ALA A 34 -17.46 -15.25 9.49
CA ALA A 34 -16.17 -14.65 9.74
C ALA A 34 -16.12 -14.23 11.21
N ALA A 35 -15.32 -14.92 12.02
CA ALA A 35 -15.05 -14.48 13.38
C ALA A 35 -14.53 -13.04 13.30
N SER A 36 -15.27 -12.11 13.92
CA SER A 36 -14.85 -10.71 14.00
C SER A 36 -13.64 -10.66 14.92
N PHE A 37 -12.44 -10.60 14.34
CA PHE A 37 -11.24 -10.31 15.09
C PHE A 37 -11.28 -8.83 15.45
N ALA A 38 -11.46 -8.52 16.73
CA ALA A 38 -11.35 -7.16 17.22
C ALA A 38 -9.96 -6.61 16.85
N ALA A 39 -9.93 -5.49 16.15
CA ALA A 39 -8.67 -4.86 15.75
C ALA A 39 -7.83 -4.55 17.01
N PRO A 40 -6.49 -4.72 16.94
CA PRO A 40 -5.62 -4.35 18.05
C PRO A 40 -5.78 -2.86 18.38
N PRO A 41 -5.64 -2.47 19.66
CA PRO A 41 -5.74 -1.07 20.05
C PRO A 41 -4.64 -0.26 19.37
N LEU A 42 -4.99 0.93 18.87
CA LEU A 42 -4.04 1.82 18.21
C LEU A 42 -3.01 2.34 19.23
N PRO A 43 -1.71 2.05 19.03
CA PRO A 43 -0.69 2.58 19.92
C PRO A 43 -0.56 4.08 19.74
N LYS A 44 -0.22 4.77 20.83
CA LYS A 44 0.11 6.18 20.81
C LYS A 44 1.52 6.35 20.26
N ILE A 45 1.61 6.76 18.99
CA ILE A 45 2.87 7.05 18.30
C ILE A 45 2.84 8.53 17.92
N GLU A 46 3.82 9.29 18.41
CA GLU A 46 3.97 10.70 18.09
C GLU A 46 4.73 10.90 16.76
N ILE A 47 4.50 12.03 16.10
CA ILE A 47 5.19 12.37 14.83
C ILE A 47 6.72 12.37 15.01
N THR A 48 7.21 12.78 16.17
CA THR A 48 8.64 12.85 16.51
C THR A 48 9.32 11.48 16.64
N GLU A 49 8.55 10.41 16.85
CA GLU A 49 9.07 9.03 16.90
C GLU A 49 9.32 8.44 15.51
N ILE A 50 8.81 9.10 14.47
CA ILE A 50 8.92 8.67 13.09
C ILE A 50 10.07 9.42 12.45
N ARG A 51 11.07 8.67 11.98
CA ARG A 51 12.29 9.22 11.39
C ARG A 51 11.91 10.05 10.16
N ALA A 52 12.24 11.34 10.21
CA ALA A 52 12.17 12.19 9.03
C ALA A 52 13.24 11.78 8.00
N PRO A 53 12.98 11.99 6.69
CA PRO A 53 14.02 11.90 5.67
C PRO A 53 15.23 12.78 6.04
N ALA A 54 16.41 12.43 5.52
CA ALA A 54 17.65 13.15 5.82
C ALA A 54 17.58 14.65 5.49
N SER A 55 16.76 15.01 4.50
CA SER A 55 16.41 16.38 4.17
C SER A 55 14.90 16.47 3.92
N THR A 56 14.29 17.56 4.38
CA THR A 56 12.88 17.89 4.08
C THR A 56 12.70 18.43 2.67
N GLU A 57 13.80 18.73 1.98
CA GLU A 57 13.82 19.20 0.59
C GLU A 57 14.94 18.52 -0.20
N ILE A 58 14.69 18.15 -1.45
CA ILE A 58 15.68 17.55 -2.35
C ILE A 58 15.74 18.38 -3.64
N ILE A 59 16.94 18.78 -4.04
CA ILE A 59 17.20 19.39 -5.34
C ILE A 59 17.38 18.28 -6.36
N VAL A 60 16.53 18.26 -7.38
CA VAL A 60 16.56 17.24 -8.45
C VAL A 60 17.86 17.36 -9.24
N GLN A 61 18.68 16.31 -9.18
CA GLN A 61 19.92 16.23 -9.96
C GLN A 61 19.64 15.92 -11.43
N HIS A 62 20.58 16.25 -12.31
CA HIS A 62 20.50 15.88 -13.73
C HIS A 62 20.40 14.35 -13.88
N GLY A 63 19.44 13.88 -14.67
CA GLY A 63 19.14 12.45 -14.84
C GLY A 63 18.35 11.79 -13.69
N SER A 64 18.07 12.52 -12.60
CA SER A 64 17.20 12.02 -11.53
C SER A 64 15.72 12.06 -11.95
N ASN A 65 14.90 11.24 -11.30
CA ASN A 65 13.46 11.17 -11.51
C ASN A 65 12.73 10.96 -10.18
N LEU A 66 11.40 11.01 -10.18
CA LEU A 66 10.60 10.87 -8.95
C LEU A 66 10.80 9.53 -8.24
N ARG A 67 11.17 8.45 -8.93
CA ARG A 67 11.46 7.14 -8.31
C ARG A 67 12.76 7.21 -7.52
N THR A 68 13.80 7.83 -8.05
CA THR A 68 15.06 8.03 -7.34
C THR A 68 14.88 8.91 -6.11
N VAL A 69 14.17 10.05 -6.26
CA VAL A 69 13.85 10.94 -5.13
C VAL A 69 13.03 10.22 -4.05
N ALA A 70 12.05 9.43 -4.44
CA ALA A 70 11.23 8.65 -3.51
C ALA A 70 12.05 7.56 -2.78
N ALA A 71 12.96 6.89 -3.49
CA ALA A 71 13.84 5.90 -2.89
C ALA A 71 14.79 6.55 -1.86
N GLU A 72 15.33 7.73 -2.17
CA GLU A 72 16.20 8.48 -1.27
C GLU A 72 15.45 9.00 -0.03
N ALA A 73 14.27 9.59 -0.22
CA ALA A 73 13.51 10.19 0.88
C ALA A 73 12.80 9.16 1.77
N TYR A 74 12.17 8.15 1.15
CA TYR A 74 11.25 7.24 1.83
C TYR A 74 11.68 5.78 1.78
N GLY A 75 12.90 5.49 1.30
CA GLY A 75 13.49 4.15 1.27
C GLY A 75 12.95 3.23 0.17
N HIS A 76 12.00 3.68 -0.66
CA HIS A 76 11.51 2.87 -1.78
C HIS A 76 10.92 3.70 -2.93
N GLN A 77 11.16 3.25 -4.17
CA GLN A 77 10.72 3.95 -5.39
C GLN A 77 9.20 4.03 -5.58
N GLU A 78 8.43 3.13 -4.97
CA GLU A 78 6.96 3.09 -5.12
C GLU A 78 6.28 4.27 -4.41
N PHE A 79 7.03 5.08 -3.66
CA PHE A 79 6.59 6.39 -3.16
C PHE A 79 6.65 7.49 -4.22
N SER A 80 7.05 7.22 -5.46
CA SER A 80 7.16 8.25 -6.51
C SER A 80 5.84 8.97 -6.79
N ARG A 81 4.71 8.26 -6.72
CA ARG A 81 3.37 8.86 -6.87
C ARG A 81 3.00 9.74 -5.67
N PHE A 82 3.37 9.33 -4.46
CA PHE A 82 3.21 10.15 -3.27
C PHE A 82 4.02 11.45 -3.37
N VAL A 83 5.29 11.38 -3.77
CA VAL A 83 6.13 12.57 -4.01
C VAL A 83 5.52 13.47 -5.09
N GLY A 84 5.06 12.88 -6.20
CA GLY A 84 4.40 13.63 -7.27
C GLY A 84 3.16 14.37 -6.78
N GLN A 85 2.26 13.69 -6.07
CA GLN A 85 1.06 14.28 -5.50
C GLN A 85 1.38 15.40 -4.50
N LEU A 86 2.33 15.18 -3.59
CA LEU A 86 2.75 16.16 -2.60
C LEU A 86 3.29 17.45 -3.23
N ASN A 87 3.93 17.34 -4.39
CA ASN A 87 4.56 18.46 -5.09
C ASN A 87 3.73 18.99 -6.29
N GLY A 88 2.50 18.51 -6.48
CA GLY A 88 1.63 18.96 -7.60
C GLY A 88 2.14 18.55 -8.99
N ILE A 89 2.87 17.44 -9.09
CA ILE A 89 3.47 16.95 -10.34
C ILE A 89 2.61 15.82 -10.90
N ALA A 90 1.73 16.16 -11.84
CA ALA A 90 0.84 15.19 -12.51
C ALA A 90 1.56 14.33 -13.57
N VAL A 91 2.60 14.88 -14.22
CA VAL A 91 3.34 14.22 -15.31
C VAL A 91 4.80 14.06 -14.88
N PRO A 92 5.22 12.87 -14.41
CA PRO A 92 6.57 12.62 -13.87
C PRO A 92 7.70 13.01 -14.82
N GLU A 93 7.50 12.86 -16.13
CA GLU A 93 8.48 13.14 -17.18
C GLU A 93 8.79 14.64 -17.32
N ARG A 94 7.95 15.52 -16.74
CA ARG A 94 8.17 16.98 -16.75
C ARG A 94 9.06 17.46 -15.61
N LEU A 95 9.57 16.56 -14.76
CA LEU A 95 10.47 16.93 -13.68
C LEU A 95 11.78 17.50 -14.25
N ARG A 96 12.13 18.73 -13.85
CA ARG A 96 13.33 19.43 -14.32
C ARG A 96 14.45 19.30 -13.29
N ALA A 97 15.68 19.12 -13.78
CA ALA A 97 16.86 19.26 -12.95
C ALA A 97 16.92 20.68 -12.34
N GLY A 98 17.37 20.77 -11.10
CA GLY A 98 17.40 22.01 -10.30
C GLY A 98 16.08 22.34 -9.59
N ALA A 99 15.00 21.61 -9.84
CA ALA A 99 13.76 21.78 -9.08
C ALA A 99 13.95 21.36 -7.62
N THR A 100 13.42 22.12 -6.67
CA THR A 100 13.37 21.74 -5.26
C THR A 100 12.05 21.03 -4.98
N LEU A 101 12.13 19.79 -4.50
CA LEU A 101 10.97 18.98 -4.12
C LEU A 101 10.88 18.86 -2.60
N LYS A 102 9.65 18.97 -2.07
CA LYS A 102 9.35 18.72 -0.66
C LYS A 102 9.33 17.22 -0.37
N THR A 103 10.03 16.83 0.68
CA THR A 103 10.15 15.46 1.19
C THR A 103 10.14 15.45 2.73
N PRO A 104 9.08 15.97 3.39
CA PRO A 104 8.95 15.91 4.84
C PRO A 104 8.74 14.45 5.31
N SER A 105 8.70 14.21 6.62
CA SER A 105 8.24 12.91 7.11
C SER A 105 6.80 12.61 6.63
N LEU A 106 6.45 11.33 6.49
CA LEU A 106 5.11 10.93 6.05
C LEU A 106 4.02 11.59 6.93
N PRO A 107 4.05 11.49 8.27
CA PRO A 107 3.04 12.13 9.11
C PRO A 107 2.95 13.65 8.95
N THR A 108 4.09 14.32 8.78
CA THR A 108 4.15 15.77 8.56
C THR A 108 3.51 16.14 7.23
N ALA A 109 3.77 15.39 6.15
CA ALA A 109 3.11 15.62 4.86
C ALA A 109 1.58 15.57 4.97
N PHE A 110 1.03 14.61 5.73
CA PHE A 110 -0.42 14.51 5.91
C PHE A 110 -1.01 15.65 6.73
N ARG A 111 -0.37 15.97 7.87
CA ARG A 111 -0.77 17.11 8.69
C ARG A 111 -0.78 18.40 7.87
N ASP A 112 0.30 18.64 7.13
CA ASP A 112 0.46 19.86 6.32
C ASP A 112 -0.48 19.87 5.10
N ALA A 113 -0.92 18.70 4.63
CA ALA A 113 -1.96 18.55 3.61
C ALA A 113 -3.39 18.73 4.16
N GLY A 114 -3.54 18.98 5.46
CA GLY A 114 -4.83 19.24 6.10
C GLY A 114 -5.56 17.98 6.55
N LEU A 115 -4.85 16.91 6.91
CA LEU A 115 -5.47 15.74 7.55
C LEU A 115 -6.21 16.16 8.82
N GLU A 116 -7.44 15.69 8.98
CA GLU A 116 -8.19 15.90 10.21
C GLU A 116 -7.45 15.28 11.42
N PRO A 117 -7.26 16.01 12.53
CA PRO A 117 -6.43 15.56 13.64
C PRO A 117 -6.79 14.19 14.21
N ARG A 118 -8.08 13.80 14.15
CA ARG A 118 -8.55 12.47 14.61
C ARG A 118 -7.89 11.30 13.87
N TYR A 119 -7.47 11.48 12.62
CA TYR A 119 -6.86 10.41 11.80
C TYR A 119 -5.34 10.41 11.89
N GLN A 120 -4.73 11.46 12.45
CA GLN A 120 -3.27 11.56 12.59
C GLN A 120 -2.65 10.35 13.30
N PRO A 121 -3.22 9.83 14.41
CA PRO A 121 -2.66 8.64 15.06
C PRO A 121 -2.59 7.41 14.15
N GLY A 122 -3.57 7.21 13.26
CA GLY A 122 -3.56 6.10 12.30
C GLY A 122 -2.45 6.26 11.26
N ILE A 123 -2.29 7.46 10.72
CA ILE A 123 -1.18 7.77 9.80
C ILE A 123 0.19 7.60 10.47
N ASN A 124 0.32 7.99 11.75
CA ASN A 124 1.54 7.79 12.52
C ASN A 124 1.86 6.29 12.65
N ALA A 125 0.87 5.47 12.99
CA ALA A 125 1.05 4.02 13.09
C ALA A 125 1.45 3.37 11.76
N LEU A 126 0.83 3.77 10.64
CA LEU A 126 1.21 3.30 9.30
C LEU A 126 2.64 3.69 8.93
N ALA A 127 3.03 4.94 9.19
CA ALA A 127 4.38 5.42 8.90
C ALA A 127 5.43 4.73 9.77
N LYS A 128 5.09 4.43 11.05
CA LYS A 128 5.94 3.64 11.93
C LYS A 128 6.10 2.20 11.45
N ALA A 129 5.00 1.55 11.01
CA ALA A 129 5.07 0.22 10.43
C ALA A 129 5.99 0.20 9.19
N TRP A 130 5.87 1.20 8.31
CA TRP A 130 6.77 1.32 7.15
C TRP A 130 8.24 1.49 7.55
N GLN A 131 8.53 2.38 8.50
CA GLN A 131 9.89 2.59 8.99
C GLN A 131 10.50 1.31 9.57
N ASP A 132 9.72 0.55 10.36
CA ASP A 132 10.20 -0.72 10.93
C ASP A 132 10.41 -1.77 9.82
N LEU A 133 9.56 -1.80 8.79
CA LEU A 133 9.70 -2.70 7.65
C LEU A 133 10.94 -2.47 6.80
N GLN A 134 11.47 -1.24 6.75
CA GLN A 134 12.74 -0.96 6.07
C GLN A 134 13.91 -1.75 6.67
N VAL A 135 13.82 -2.14 7.94
CA VAL A 135 14.81 -2.99 8.62
C VAL A 135 14.44 -4.47 8.54
N VAL A 136 13.15 -4.77 8.69
CA VAL A 136 12.64 -6.15 8.78
C VAL A 136 12.66 -6.89 7.44
N LEU A 137 12.28 -6.23 6.35
CA LEU A 137 12.17 -6.89 5.03
C LEU A 137 13.53 -7.35 4.47
N PRO A 138 14.64 -6.59 4.60
CA PRO A 138 15.97 -7.09 4.24
C PRO A 138 16.37 -8.35 5.04
N GLN A 139 16.13 -8.36 6.36
CA GLN A 139 16.40 -9.53 7.21
C GLN A 139 15.60 -10.76 6.75
N TYR A 140 14.32 -10.56 6.40
CA TYR A 140 13.50 -11.62 5.82
C TYR A 140 14.06 -12.13 4.49
N ALA A 141 14.45 -11.23 3.59
CA ALA A 141 15.00 -11.58 2.29
C ALA A 141 16.31 -12.37 2.42
N GLU A 142 17.19 -12.01 3.37
CA GLU A 142 18.41 -12.74 3.67
C GLU A 142 18.13 -14.18 4.13
N VAL A 143 17.23 -14.36 5.10
CA VAL A 143 16.86 -15.70 5.60
C VAL A 143 16.20 -16.54 4.50
N ARG A 144 15.31 -15.94 3.71
CA ARG A 144 14.67 -16.59 2.56
C ARG A 144 15.70 -17.07 1.55
N ASN A 145 16.61 -16.19 1.12
CA ASN A 145 17.64 -16.51 0.14
C ASN A 145 18.60 -17.60 0.65
N ALA A 146 18.96 -17.55 1.93
CA ALA A 146 19.82 -18.55 2.56
C ALA A 146 19.16 -19.94 2.67
N SER A 147 17.82 -20.02 2.65
CA SER A 147 17.10 -21.30 2.73
C SER A 147 17.23 -22.17 1.48
N GLY A 148 17.49 -21.56 0.31
CA GLY A 148 17.50 -22.25 -0.99
C GLY A 148 16.17 -22.83 -1.45
N LEU A 149 15.07 -22.55 -0.73
CA LEU A 149 13.74 -23.05 -1.04
C LEU A 149 13.08 -22.26 -2.18
N ARG A 150 12.15 -22.92 -2.88
CA ARG A 150 11.41 -22.36 -4.02
C ARG A 150 9.99 -21.95 -3.63
N ASP A 151 9.31 -21.30 -4.55
CA ASP A 151 7.90 -20.91 -4.44
C ASP A 151 7.00 -22.03 -3.93
N GLY A 152 6.07 -21.69 -3.02
CA GLY A 152 5.14 -22.63 -2.41
C GLY A 152 5.72 -23.49 -1.30
N GLN A 153 7.02 -23.36 -0.98
CA GLN A 153 7.64 -24.02 0.16
C GLN A 153 7.66 -23.10 1.39
N SER A 154 7.79 -23.72 2.57
CA SER A 154 7.95 -23.02 3.84
C SER A 154 9.37 -23.20 4.36
N PHE A 155 9.98 -22.11 4.85
CA PHE A 155 11.28 -22.14 5.52
C PHE A 155 11.14 -21.76 7.00
N PRO A 156 12.05 -22.23 7.87
CA PRO A 156 12.06 -21.83 9.27
C PRO A 156 12.40 -20.34 9.39
N ILE A 157 11.47 -19.57 9.93
CA ILE A 157 11.67 -18.17 10.31
C ILE A 157 11.94 -18.07 11.80
N SER A 158 12.89 -17.23 12.22
CA SER A 158 13.17 -17.05 13.65
C SER A 158 11.94 -16.46 14.37
N PRO A 159 11.71 -16.82 15.65
CA PRO A 159 10.60 -16.26 16.43
C PRO A 159 10.62 -14.73 16.50
N ASP A 160 11.82 -14.13 16.61
CA ASP A 160 11.99 -12.67 16.62
C ASP A 160 11.57 -12.01 15.30
N LEU A 161 12.01 -12.54 14.16
CA LEU A 161 11.63 -12.00 12.86
C LEU A 161 10.13 -12.16 12.59
N ARG A 162 9.54 -13.30 12.97
CA ARG A 162 8.09 -13.51 12.94
C ARG A 162 7.36 -12.44 13.76
N ALA A 163 7.79 -12.22 15.00
CA ALA A 163 7.15 -11.23 15.89
C ALA A 163 7.22 -9.81 15.31
N LYS A 164 8.35 -9.43 14.70
CA LYS A 164 8.52 -8.13 14.03
C LYS A 164 7.58 -7.95 12.83
N LEU A 165 7.43 -8.97 11.99
CA LEU A 165 6.50 -8.95 10.85
C LEU A 165 5.04 -8.83 11.32
N VAL A 166 4.64 -9.63 12.32
CA VAL A 166 3.29 -9.59 12.91
C VAL A 166 3.02 -8.22 13.52
N LYS A 167 3.97 -7.67 14.29
CA LYS A 167 3.84 -6.33 14.88
C LYS A 167 3.58 -5.25 13.82
N CYS A 168 4.26 -5.32 12.67
CA CYS A 168 4.01 -4.37 11.58
C CYS A 168 2.61 -4.53 10.97
N ALA A 169 2.12 -5.76 10.83
CA ALA A 169 0.75 -6.03 10.38
C ALA A 169 -0.30 -5.52 11.39
N ASP A 170 -0.07 -5.73 12.69
CA ASP A 170 -0.98 -5.28 13.75
C ASP A 170 -1.06 -3.74 13.82
N LEU A 171 0.05 -3.04 13.59
CA LEU A 171 0.04 -1.57 13.45
C LEU A 171 -0.83 -1.11 12.28
N MET A 172 -0.76 -1.82 11.14
CA MET A 172 -1.59 -1.50 9.97
C MET A 172 -3.08 -1.74 10.27
N ASP A 173 -3.42 -2.88 10.88
CA ASP A 173 -4.81 -3.20 11.23
C ASP A 173 -5.41 -2.21 12.22
N ALA A 174 -4.65 -1.81 13.25
CA ALA A 174 -5.10 -0.81 14.20
C ALA A 174 -5.40 0.54 13.51
N ALA A 175 -4.52 0.95 12.58
CA ALA A 175 -4.73 2.16 11.78
C ALA A 175 -5.92 2.04 10.83
N ILE A 176 -6.11 0.89 10.19
CA ILE A 176 -7.27 0.60 9.34
C ILE A 176 -8.56 0.71 10.14
N GLY A 177 -8.61 0.13 11.35
CA GLY A 177 -9.77 0.24 12.24
C GLY A 177 -10.16 1.70 12.50
N LEU A 178 -9.19 2.59 12.72
CA LEU A 178 -9.45 4.03 12.86
C LEU A 178 -9.98 4.66 11.55
N LEU A 179 -9.37 4.33 10.41
CA LEU A 179 -9.73 4.89 9.09
C LEU A 179 -11.09 4.41 8.57
N GLN A 180 -11.59 3.27 9.03
CA GLN A 180 -12.91 2.73 8.67
C GLN A 180 -14.08 3.57 9.22
N HIS A 181 -13.82 4.43 10.19
CA HIS A 181 -14.84 5.32 10.74
C HIS A 181 -14.85 6.65 9.99
N PRO A 182 -15.92 6.99 9.26
CA PRO A 182 -16.02 8.28 8.56
C PRO A 182 -16.10 9.45 9.55
N SER A 183 -15.87 10.66 9.05
CA SER A 183 -16.10 11.91 9.78
C SER A 183 -17.09 12.78 9.02
N ASN A 184 -17.40 13.96 9.58
CA ASN A 184 -18.22 14.93 8.86
C ASN A 184 -17.47 15.58 7.69
N GLU A 185 -16.12 15.51 7.66
CA GLU A 185 -15.28 16.13 6.63
C GLU A 185 -14.75 15.12 5.60
N HIS A 186 -14.75 13.83 5.93
CA HIS A 186 -14.13 12.79 5.12
C HIS A 186 -14.96 11.50 5.06
N SER A 187 -15.18 11.02 3.84
CA SER A 187 -15.64 9.66 3.57
C SER A 187 -14.57 8.61 3.90
N VAL A 188 -14.94 7.33 3.94
CA VAL A 188 -14.00 6.24 4.22
C VAL A 188 -13.00 6.06 3.06
N PRO A 189 -11.68 6.09 3.30
CA PRO A 189 -10.66 5.98 2.25
C PRO A 189 -10.46 4.53 1.77
N GLN A 190 -11.43 3.98 1.05
CA GLN A 190 -11.47 2.58 0.61
C GLN A 190 -10.20 2.12 -0.12
N ALA A 191 -9.67 2.95 -1.03
CA ALA A 191 -8.46 2.63 -1.76
C ALA A 191 -7.22 2.52 -0.84
N THR A 192 -7.10 3.42 0.13
CA THR A 192 -6.05 3.39 1.16
C THR A 192 -6.14 2.12 2.00
N ILE A 193 -7.34 1.84 2.52
CA ILE A 193 -7.62 0.68 3.37
C ILE A 193 -7.26 -0.62 2.63
N GLY A 194 -7.75 -0.81 1.41
CA GLY A 194 -7.47 -2.04 0.65
C GLY A 194 -5.99 -2.26 0.32
N GLN A 195 -5.18 -1.21 0.19
CA GLN A 195 -3.74 -1.35 0.04
C GLN A 195 -3.08 -1.85 1.33
N PHE A 196 -3.41 -1.24 2.47
CA PHE A 196 -2.82 -1.61 3.75
C PHE A 196 -3.32 -2.97 4.27
N GLU A 197 -4.59 -3.33 4.04
CA GLU A 197 -5.12 -4.67 4.34
C GLU A 197 -4.33 -5.74 3.57
N GLY A 198 -4.11 -5.52 2.26
CA GLY A 198 -3.32 -6.43 1.44
C GLY A 198 -1.86 -6.54 1.91
N ALA A 199 -1.27 -5.43 2.37
CA ALA A 199 0.09 -5.44 2.92
C ALA A 199 0.14 -6.20 4.26
N ALA A 200 -0.78 -5.94 5.19
CA ALA A 200 -0.88 -6.61 6.48
C ALA A 200 -1.10 -8.12 6.32
N ALA A 201 -1.99 -8.54 5.43
CA ALA A 201 -2.21 -9.95 5.10
C ALA A 201 -0.95 -10.62 4.56
N SER A 202 -0.24 -9.94 3.65
CA SER A 202 1.03 -10.45 3.09
C SER A 202 2.11 -10.57 4.18
N LEU A 203 2.22 -9.60 5.09
CA LEU A 203 3.16 -9.66 6.22
C LEU A 203 2.88 -10.85 7.15
N ARG A 204 1.60 -11.15 7.43
CA ARG A 204 1.22 -12.34 8.20
C ARG A 204 1.58 -13.62 7.48
N GLN A 205 1.39 -13.68 6.16
CA GLN A 205 1.86 -14.82 5.36
C GLN A 205 3.39 -14.96 5.43
N LEU A 206 4.17 -13.88 5.30
CA LEU A 206 5.62 -13.95 5.46
C LEU A 206 6.03 -14.44 6.86
N SER A 207 5.26 -14.08 7.89
CA SER A 207 5.53 -14.47 9.27
C SER A 207 5.39 -15.98 9.54
N THR A 208 4.69 -16.73 8.67
CA THR A 208 4.62 -18.19 8.74
C THR A 208 5.81 -18.87 8.06
N GLY A 209 6.69 -18.11 7.40
CA GLY A 209 7.79 -18.62 6.60
C GLY A 209 7.34 -19.22 5.26
N THR A 210 6.10 -19.00 4.85
CA THR A 210 5.57 -19.52 3.56
C THR A 210 5.91 -18.56 2.43
N ILE A 211 6.59 -19.07 1.41
CA ILE A 211 6.91 -18.31 0.19
C ILE A 211 5.69 -18.33 -0.73
N GLY A 212 5.21 -17.15 -1.13
CA GLY A 212 4.16 -17.04 -2.14
C GLY A 212 4.60 -17.57 -3.51
N SER A 213 3.70 -17.51 -4.49
CA SER A 213 4.10 -17.80 -5.86
C SER A 213 4.83 -16.59 -6.43
N ARG A 214 6.12 -16.74 -6.72
CA ARG A 214 7.07 -15.80 -7.32
C ARG A 214 7.75 -14.89 -6.29
N ASP A 215 9.05 -14.63 -6.48
CA ASP A 215 9.96 -13.78 -5.67
C ASP A 215 9.54 -12.31 -5.45
N TYR A 216 8.26 -11.99 -5.62
CA TYR A 216 7.69 -10.64 -5.63
C TYR A 216 6.99 -10.27 -4.32
N ASP A 217 6.90 -11.15 -3.33
CA ASP A 217 6.12 -10.86 -2.11
C ASP A 217 6.59 -9.57 -1.39
N VAL A 218 7.91 -9.42 -1.21
CA VAL A 218 8.52 -8.22 -0.60
C VAL A 218 8.21 -6.97 -1.43
N PHE A 219 8.41 -7.06 -2.76
CA PHE A 219 8.10 -5.96 -3.67
C PHE A 219 6.62 -5.57 -3.61
N MET A 220 5.72 -6.56 -3.57
CA MET A 220 4.28 -6.33 -3.52
C MET A 220 3.86 -5.66 -2.21
N ILE A 221 4.47 -6.01 -1.08
CA ILE A 221 4.25 -5.31 0.20
C ILE A 221 4.70 -3.84 0.07
N GLN A 222 5.92 -3.59 -0.40
CA GLN A 222 6.46 -2.23 -0.54
C GLN A 222 5.62 -1.38 -1.52
N LYS A 223 5.18 -1.98 -2.63
CA LYS A 223 4.28 -1.34 -3.59
C LYS A 223 2.93 -0.99 -3.00
N ARG A 224 2.30 -1.92 -2.26
CA ARG A 224 1.03 -1.67 -1.58
C ARG A 224 1.16 -0.53 -0.58
N ILE A 225 2.22 -0.52 0.23
CA ILE A 225 2.47 0.56 1.19
C ILE A 225 2.63 1.92 0.49
N GLY A 226 3.47 2.01 -0.56
CA GLY A 226 3.65 3.24 -1.33
C GLY A 226 2.34 3.75 -1.96
N LEU A 227 1.54 2.84 -2.53
CA LEU A 227 0.21 3.17 -3.06
C LEU A 227 -0.78 3.57 -1.97
N GLY A 228 -0.75 2.91 -0.80
CA GLY A 228 -1.60 3.23 0.34
C GLY A 228 -1.39 4.66 0.82
N PHE A 229 -0.14 5.10 0.96
CA PHE A 229 0.17 6.49 1.29
C PHE A 229 -0.23 7.47 0.18
N TYR A 230 -0.02 7.12 -1.08
CA TYR A 230 -0.47 7.94 -2.21
C TYR A 230 -1.99 8.17 -2.21
N TYR A 231 -2.79 7.10 -2.04
CA TYR A 231 -4.24 7.22 -1.95
C TYR A 231 -4.72 7.94 -0.70
N ALA A 232 -4.05 7.75 0.43
CA ALA A 232 -4.34 8.49 1.65
C ALA A 232 -4.16 10.00 1.43
N LEU A 233 -3.11 10.39 0.69
CA LEU A 233 -2.80 11.81 0.48
C LEU A 233 -3.85 12.46 -0.43
N ILE A 234 -4.28 11.76 -1.48
CA ILE A 234 -5.40 12.21 -2.32
C ILE A 234 -6.66 12.38 -1.47
N TRP A 235 -7.00 11.37 -0.67
CA TRP A 235 -8.16 11.42 0.22
C TRP A 235 -8.09 12.59 1.21
N THR A 236 -6.92 12.86 1.79
CA THR A 236 -6.70 13.99 2.70
C THR A 236 -6.98 15.33 2.01
N GLN A 237 -6.59 15.46 0.75
CA GLN A 237 -6.73 16.70 -0.03
C GLN A 237 -8.15 16.86 -0.61
N GLN A 238 -8.90 15.77 -0.76
CA GLN A 238 -10.30 15.76 -1.22
C GLN A 238 -11.24 15.89 0.00
N ARG A 239 -11.43 17.12 0.46
CA ARG A 239 -12.53 17.43 1.40
C ARG A 239 -13.85 17.47 0.61
N GLU A 240 -14.92 16.93 1.17
CA GLU A 240 -16.26 17.14 0.60
C GLU A 240 -16.54 18.65 0.61
N GLN A 241 -16.65 19.24 -0.59
CA GLN A 241 -17.05 20.63 -0.80
C GLN A 241 -18.55 20.77 -0.76
#